data_AF-A0A1H3Y5U8-F1
#
_entry.id   AF-A0A1H3Y5U8-F1
#
_cell.length_a   1.000
_cell.length_b   1.000
_cell.length_c   1.000
_cell.angle_alpha   90.00
_cell.angle_beta   90.00
_cell.angle_gamma   90.00
#
_symmetry.space_group_name_H-M   'P 1'
#
loop_
_entity.id
_entity.type
_entity.pdbx_description
1 polymer ?
#
loop_
_entity_poly.entity_id
_entity_poly.type
_entity_poly.pdbx_seq_one_letter_code
_entity_poly.pdbx_strand_id
1 'polypeptide(L)'
;MKMAHVVKTRIRAAVMIILLTVCLCLLLLPASAVAAESASLTILMRDVKTEEVVGGGKFAWYRIGDASVDGNRVSYRAAQGFDELQTALNGKTQSEVLTLDTAKAFDEYISEQGIAGTDLAIDENGQGEVMNLEHGIYLVRQLKTAEGYEKVQPFCISLPYEKEGKLYDSVTSYPKAGRVEPENPREETPPDKPNEPDNPHEGTPPTPTPGKPTEPDKPENPGVSTPTPPVPTPTPQIPPQSTKPGEASGGHRETEKPAPIASGNRLPQTGQTNWPIPVLAGTGSVLFLIGWHLERKEDADKDKDKNAGT
;
A
#
# COMPACT_ATOMS: atom_id res chain seq x y z
N MET A 1 -26.99 62.78 -24.55
CA MET A 1 -26.57 62.41 -23.17
C MET A 1 -27.44 61.36 -22.47
N LYS A 2 -28.75 61.56 -22.25
CA LYS A 2 -29.56 60.64 -21.39
C LYS A 2 -29.55 59.15 -21.82
N MET A 3 -29.57 58.82 -23.12
CA MET A 3 -29.53 57.42 -23.59
C MET A 3 -28.24 56.66 -23.23
N ALA A 4 -27.07 57.29 -23.38
CA ALA A 4 -25.78 56.64 -23.10
C ALA A 4 -25.65 56.20 -21.63
N HIS A 5 -26.20 57.00 -20.71
CA HIS A 5 -26.23 56.67 -19.29
C HIS A 5 -27.12 55.46 -18.98
N VAL A 6 -28.28 55.34 -19.64
CA VAL A 6 -29.19 54.20 -19.48
C VAL A 6 -28.54 52.91 -20.00
N VAL A 7 -27.82 52.99 -21.13
CA VAL A 7 -27.09 51.84 -21.69
C VAL A 7 -25.94 51.40 -20.77
N LYS A 8 -25.09 52.32 -20.28
CA LYS A 8 -23.98 51.97 -19.36
C LYS A 8 -24.49 51.38 -18.03
N THR A 9 -25.65 51.82 -17.52
CA THR A 9 -26.30 51.19 -16.35
C THR A 9 -26.84 49.79 -16.64
N ARG A 10 -27.48 49.55 -17.80
CA ARG A 10 -27.99 48.22 -18.18
C ARG A 10 -26.88 47.19 -18.40
N ILE A 11 -25.76 47.60 -19.01
CA ILE A 11 -24.58 46.75 -19.19
C ILE A 11 -23.98 46.37 -17.84
N ARG A 12 -23.82 47.33 -16.92
CA ARG A 12 -23.33 47.07 -15.55
C ARG A 12 -24.23 46.07 -14.79
N ALA A 13 -25.56 46.21 -14.91
CA ALA A 13 -26.50 45.27 -14.31
C ALA A 13 -26.38 43.85 -14.91
N ALA A 14 -26.26 43.74 -16.24
CA ALA A 14 -26.08 42.45 -16.91
C ALA A 14 -24.77 41.75 -16.50
N VAL A 15 -23.66 42.50 -16.44
CA VAL A 15 -22.36 41.96 -15.98
C VAL A 15 -22.44 41.50 -14.52
N MET A 16 -23.07 42.27 -13.63
CA MET A 16 -23.27 41.87 -12.23
C MET A 16 -24.12 40.60 -12.10
N ILE A 17 -25.18 40.45 -12.90
CA ILE A 17 -26.01 39.24 -12.92
C ILE A 17 -25.20 38.04 -13.41
N ILE A 18 -24.44 38.18 -14.51
CA ILE A 18 -23.58 37.10 -15.03
C ILE A 18 -22.56 36.68 -13.97
N LEU A 19 -21.88 37.65 -13.34
CA LEU A 19 -20.85 37.38 -12.32
C LEU A 19 -21.45 36.73 -11.06
N LEU A 20 -22.67 37.12 -10.66
CA LEU A 20 -23.42 36.47 -9.58
C LEU A 20 -23.84 35.04 -9.97
N THR A 21 -24.29 34.80 -11.20
CA THR A 21 -24.62 33.44 -11.67
C THR A 21 -23.40 32.53 -11.76
N VAL A 22 -22.25 33.03 -12.24
CA VAL A 22 -20.99 32.27 -12.26
C VAL A 22 -20.53 31.96 -10.83
N CYS A 23 -20.61 32.92 -9.91
CA CYS A 23 -20.33 32.70 -8.49
C CYS A 23 -21.26 31.64 -7.88
N LEU A 24 -22.57 31.70 -8.17
CA LEU A 24 -23.55 30.72 -7.69
C LEU A 24 -23.31 29.32 -8.28
N CYS A 25 -22.94 29.22 -9.56
CA CYS A 25 -22.56 27.95 -10.20
C CYS A 25 -21.27 27.37 -9.59
N LEU A 26 -20.29 28.21 -9.22
CA LEU A 26 -19.07 27.77 -8.53
C LEU A 26 -19.36 27.28 -7.10
N LEU A 27 -20.34 27.87 -6.41
CA LEU A 27 -20.82 27.40 -5.11
C LEU A 27 -21.69 26.13 -5.18
N LEU A 28 -22.24 25.83 -6.36
CA LEU A 28 -23.00 24.60 -6.65
C LEU A 28 -22.12 23.44 -7.12
N LEU A 29 -20.81 23.65 -7.29
CA LEU A 29 -19.88 22.53 -7.43
C LEU A 29 -19.88 21.72 -6.13
N PRO A 30 -20.22 20.42 -6.15
CA PRO A 30 -20.10 19.61 -4.94
C PRO A 30 -18.62 19.57 -4.56
N ALA A 31 -18.29 20.18 -3.43
CA ALA A 31 -17.04 19.93 -2.72
C ALA A 31 -17.12 18.51 -2.15
N SER A 32 -17.01 17.51 -3.03
CA SER A 32 -16.81 16.11 -2.69
C SER A 32 -15.42 15.97 -2.08
N ALA A 33 -15.30 16.39 -0.82
CA ALA A 33 -14.27 15.94 0.08
C ALA A 33 -14.54 14.45 0.33
N VAL A 34 -14.15 13.62 -0.65
CA VAL A 34 -13.82 12.23 -0.40
C VAL A 34 -12.74 12.29 0.66
N ALA A 35 -13.09 11.89 1.88
CA ALA A 35 -12.09 11.54 2.86
C ALA A 35 -11.33 10.38 2.26
N ALA A 36 -10.13 10.64 1.75
CA ALA A 36 -9.27 9.61 1.18
C ALA A 36 -8.98 8.62 2.32
N GLU A 37 -9.54 7.41 2.20
CA GLU A 37 -9.31 6.36 3.18
C GLU A 37 -7.82 6.00 3.12
N SER A 38 -7.10 6.40 4.16
CA SER A 38 -5.64 6.44 4.18
C SER A 38 -5.08 5.25 4.95
N ALA A 39 -4.59 4.27 4.23
CA ALA A 39 -3.94 3.09 4.78
C ALA A 39 -2.43 3.33 5.03
N SER A 40 -1.81 2.43 5.78
CA SER A 40 -0.37 2.44 6.07
C SER A 40 0.21 1.02 6.07
N LEU A 41 1.42 0.89 5.53
CA LEU A 41 2.20 -0.34 5.52
C LEU A 41 3.49 -0.14 6.30
N THR A 42 3.71 -0.97 7.32
CA THR A 42 5.02 -1.13 7.96
C THR A 42 5.61 -2.49 7.57
N ILE A 43 6.89 -2.51 7.19
CA ILE A 43 7.70 -3.72 7.05
C ILE A 43 8.65 -3.79 8.23
N LEU A 44 8.66 -4.91 8.95
CA LEU A 44 9.63 -5.20 10.01
C LEU A 44 10.48 -6.42 9.62
N MET A 45 11.73 -6.15 9.26
CA MET A 45 12.75 -7.15 8.91
C MET A 45 13.34 -7.78 10.17
N ARG A 46 13.19 -9.10 10.29
CA ARG A 46 13.75 -9.90 11.40
C ARG A 46 14.37 -11.20 10.91
N ASP A 47 15.39 -11.64 11.63
CA ASP A 47 16.08 -12.91 11.41
C ASP A 47 15.11 -14.07 11.70
N VAL A 48 14.94 -14.97 10.74
CA VAL A 48 13.99 -16.10 10.84
C VAL A 48 14.36 -17.13 11.92
N LYS A 49 15.61 -17.12 12.42
CA LYS A 49 16.11 -18.04 13.46
C LYS A 49 16.27 -17.34 14.82
N THR A 50 16.75 -16.09 14.85
CA THR A 50 17.06 -15.38 16.11
C THR A 50 16.02 -14.33 16.52
N GLU A 51 15.07 -13.99 15.64
CA GLU A 51 14.11 -12.87 15.78
C GLU A 51 14.76 -11.48 15.94
N GLU A 52 16.09 -11.41 15.84
CA GLU A 52 16.87 -10.18 15.89
C GLU A 52 16.48 -9.25 14.74
N VAL A 53 16.61 -7.95 14.98
CA VAL A 53 16.37 -6.90 14.00
C VAL A 53 17.37 -7.02 12.85
N VAL A 54 16.88 -6.97 11.61
CA VAL A 54 17.71 -6.99 10.40
C VAL A 54 17.65 -5.62 9.73
N GLY A 55 18.60 -4.76 10.08
CA GLY A 55 18.72 -3.42 9.54
C GLY A 55 19.19 -3.40 8.08
N GLY A 56 18.72 -2.41 7.33
CA GLY A 56 19.16 -2.15 5.97
C GLY A 56 18.58 -3.08 4.88
N GLY A 57 19.11 -2.92 3.67
CA GLY A 57 18.48 -3.43 2.45
C GLY A 57 17.49 -2.43 1.85
N LYS A 58 16.83 -2.81 0.75
CA LYS A 58 15.90 -1.96 0.01
C LYS A 58 14.82 -2.80 -0.65
N PHE A 59 13.58 -2.35 -0.54
CA PHE A 59 12.42 -2.92 -1.20
C PHE A 59 11.85 -1.93 -2.23
N ALA A 60 10.95 -2.41 -3.07
CA ALA A 60 10.01 -1.57 -3.81
C ALA A 60 8.60 -2.14 -3.66
N TRP A 61 7.61 -1.24 -3.69
CA TRP A 61 6.19 -1.59 -3.64
C TRP A 61 5.44 -1.07 -4.87
N TYR A 62 4.36 -1.79 -5.20
CA TYR A 62 3.53 -1.60 -6.39
C TYR A 62 2.07 -1.78 -6.01
N ARG A 63 1.19 -0.83 -6.37
CA ARG A 63 -0.26 -1.03 -6.28
C ARG A 63 -0.72 -1.82 -7.51
N ILE A 64 -0.90 -3.13 -7.35
CA ILE A 64 -1.32 -4.03 -8.43
C ILE A 64 -2.83 -3.90 -8.71
N GLY A 65 -3.59 -3.52 -7.68
CA GLY A 65 -5.04 -3.39 -7.79
C GLY A 65 -5.64 -2.42 -6.80
N ASP A 66 -6.82 -1.94 -7.15
CA ASP A 66 -7.73 -1.18 -6.30
C ASP A 66 -8.53 -2.16 -5.43
N ALA A 67 -8.73 -1.83 -4.16
CA ALA A 67 -9.58 -2.60 -3.26
C ALA A 67 -10.90 -1.86 -3.03
N SER A 68 -12.01 -2.61 -3.07
CA SER A 68 -13.35 -2.12 -2.76
C SER A 68 -13.97 -2.93 -1.64
N VAL A 69 -14.49 -2.22 -0.64
CA VAL A 69 -15.06 -2.79 0.58
C VAL A 69 -16.59 -2.87 0.46
N ASP A 70 -17.12 -4.08 0.65
CA ASP A 70 -18.55 -4.38 0.70
C ASP A 70 -18.87 -5.01 2.06
N GLY A 71 -19.32 -4.18 3.00
CA GLY A 71 -19.41 -4.55 4.42
C GLY A 71 -18.04 -4.90 4.99
N ASN A 72 -17.80 -6.18 5.26
CA ASN A 72 -16.54 -6.68 5.81
C ASN A 72 -15.77 -7.54 4.77
N ARG A 73 -16.22 -7.55 3.50
CA ARG A 73 -15.58 -8.28 2.41
C ARG A 73 -14.80 -7.30 1.53
N VAL A 74 -13.52 -7.59 1.33
CA VAL A 74 -12.66 -6.89 0.37
C VAL A 74 -12.75 -7.59 -1.00
N SER A 75 -12.83 -6.79 -2.06
CA SER A 75 -12.81 -7.24 -3.45
C SER A 75 -11.80 -6.43 -4.25
N TYR A 76 -11.21 -7.03 -5.30
CA TYR A 76 -10.07 -6.44 -6.01
C TYR A 76 -10.35 -6.25 -7.51
N ARG A 77 -9.83 -5.15 -8.05
CA ARG A 77 -9.76 -4.86 -9.48
C ARG A 77 -8.32 -4.48 -9.83
N ALA A 78 -7.82 -4.85 -11.00
CA ALA A 78 -6.52 -4.39 -11.47
C ALA A 78 -6.47 -2.87 -11.55
N ALA A 79 -5.36 -2.30 -11.07
CA ALA A 79 -5.07 -0.88 -11.16
C ALA A 79 -4.65 -0.54 -12.60
N GLN A 80 -4.67 0.75 -12.94
CA GLN A 80 -4.25 1.20 -14.26
C GLN A 80 -2.82 0.75 -14.58
N GLY A 81 -2.64 0.07 -15.72
CA GLY A 81 -1.33 -0.47 -16.13
C GLY A 81 -1.05 -1.90 -15.63
N PHE A 82 -2.00 -2.52 -14.92
CA PHE A 82 -1.95 -3.93 -14.51
C PHE A 82 -3.14 -4.72 -15.08
N ASP A 83 -3.79 -4.23 -16.15
CA ASP A 83 -5.04 -4.78 -16.69
C ASP A 83 -4.97 -6.28 -17.04
N GLU A 84 -3.79 -6.79 -17.44
CA GLU A 84 -3.56 -8.22 -17.69
C GLU A 84 -3.70 -9.10 -16.42
N LEU A 85 -3.45 -8.53 -15.25
CA LEU A 85 -3.59 -9.18 -13.94
C LEU A 85 -5.04 -9.18 -13.43
N GLN A 86 -5.99 -8.58 -14.16
CA GLN A 86 -7.42 -8.55 -13.78
C GLN A 86 -7.97 -9.96 -13.53
N THR A 87 -7.56 -10.98 -14.29
CA THR A 87 -8.01 -12.37 -14.11
C THR A 87 -7.50 -12.99 -12.80
N ALA A 88 -6.35 -12.55 -12.29
CA ALA A 88 -5.78 -13.01 -11.03
C ALA A 88 -6.37 -12.30 -9.79
N LEU A 89 -7.10 -11.19 -9.99
CA LEU A 89 -7.72 -10.39 -8.94
C LEU A 89 -9.25 -10.51 -8.89
N ASN A 90 -9.90 -10.61 -10.05
CA ASN A 90 -11.35 -10.53 -10.16
C ASN A 90 -12.05 -11.69 -9.45
N GLY A 91 -12.95 -11.37 -8.53
CA GLY A 91 -13.70 -12.37 -7.76
C GLY A 91 -12.85 -13.20 -6.79
N LYS A 92 -11.56 -12.88 -6.62
CA LYS A 92 -10.68 -13.55 -5.65
C LYS A 92 -10.86 -13.00 -4.24
N THR A 93 -10.84 -13.89 -3.27
CA THR A 93 -10.78 -13.54 -1.84
C THR A 93 -9.37 -13.10 -1.44
N GLN A 94 -9.25 -12.37 -0.33
CA GLN A 94 -7.94 -11.98 0.21
C GLN A 94 -6.98 -13.17 0.31
N SER A 95 -7.43 -14.29 0.88
CA SER A 95 -6.60 -15.49 1.07
C SER A 95 -6.10 -16.13 -0.22
N GLU A 96 -6.78 -15.92 -1.35
CA GLU A 96 -6.32 -16.40 -2.68
C GLU A 96 -5.29 -15.44 -3.31
N VAL A 97 -5.43 -14.13 -3.07
CA VAL A 97 -4.51 -13.12 -3.63
C VAL A 97 -3.22 -13.01 -2.81
N LEU A 98 -3.28 -13.22 -1.49
CA LEU A 98 -2.11 -13.13 -0.59
C LEU A 98 -1.24 -14.40 -0.56
N THR A 99 -1.30 -15.24 -1.59
CA THR A 99 -0.43 -16.42 -1.69
C THR A 99 0.94 -16.07 -2.28
N LEU A 100 1.95 -16.89 -1.95
CA LEU A 100 3.31 -16.75 -2.50
C LEU A 100 3.34 -16.92 -4.03
N ASP A 101 2.52 -17.81 -4.58
CA ASP A 101 2.52 -18.07 -6.03
C ASP A 101 1.88 -16.93 -6.81
N THR A 102 0.80 -16.32 -6.29
CA THR A 102 0.26 -15.06 -6.81
C THR A 102 1.31 -13.93 -6.75
N ALA A 103 2.02 -13.80 -5.61
CA ALA A 103 3.06 -12.78 -5.45
C ALA A 103 4.24 -12.97 -6.42
N LYS A 104 4.67 -14.20 -6.66
CA LYS A 104 5.70 -14.51 -7.68
C LYS A 104 5.25 -14.17 -9.09
N ALA A 105 4.01 -14.54 -9.47
CA ALA A 105 3.48 -14.24 -10.80
C ALA A 105 3.41 -12.72 -11.05
N PHE A 106 3.05 -11.93 -10.03
CA PHE A 106 3.08 -10.46 -10.13
C PHE A 106 4.51 -9.91 -10.17
N ASP A 107 5.46 -10.49 -9.45
CA ASP A 107 6.89 -10.10 -9.47
C ASP A 107 7.57 -10.42 -10.81
N GLU A 108 7.20 -11.53 -11.44
CA GLU A 108 7.61 -11.94 -12.78
C GLU A 108 7.06 -10.96 -13.82
N TYR A 109 5.74 -10.71 -13.84
CA TYR A 109 5.10 -9.72 -14.71
C TYR A 109 5.76 -8.33 -14.62
N ILE A 110 5.98 -7.83 -13.40
CA ILE A 110 6.66 -6.54 -13.18
C ILE A 110 8.10 -6.53 -13.72
N SER A 111 8.81 -7.66 -13.62
CA SER A 111 10.18 -7.80 -14.13
C SER A 111 10.21 -7.82 -15.67
N GLU A 112 9.30 -8.58 -16.30
CA GLU A 112 9.19 -8.68 -17.76
C GLU A 112 8.78 -7.35 -18.40
N GLN A 113 7.79 -6.68 -17.82
CA GLN A 113 7.29 -5.39 -18.30
C GLN A 113 8.18 -4.19 -17.88
N GLY A 114 9.21 -4.42 -17.08
CA GLY A 114 10.14 -3.38 -16.63
C GLY A 114 9.48 -2.28 -15.78
N ILE A 115 8.43 -2.60 -15.04
CA ILE A 115 7.62 -1.62 -14.30
C ILE A 115 8.43 -1.07 -13.12
N ALA A 116 8.55 0.26 -13.05
CA ALA A 116 9.18 0.95 -11.94
C ALA A 116 8.25 0.97 -10.71
N GLY A 117 8.75 0.50 -9.57
CA GLY A 117 8.04 0.56 -8.29
C GLY A 117 8.45 1.79 -7.48
N THR A 118 7.74 2.03 -6.37
CA THR A 118 8.15 3.05 -5.41
C THR A 118 9.14 2.45 -4.41
N ASP A 119 10.29 3.10 -4.26
CA ASP A 119 11.34 2.66 -3.34
C ASP A 119 10.92 2.71 -1.88
N LEU A 120 11.36 1.70 -1.11
CA LEU A 120 11.19 1.62 0.34
C LEU A 120 12.52 1.17 0.97
N ALA A 121 13.18 2.07 1.68
CA ALA A 121 14.35 1.74 2.47
C ALA A 121 13.95 1.08 3.80
N ILE A 122 14.81 0.17 4.28
CA ILE A 122 14.73 -0.36 5.65
C ILE A 122 15.80 0.36 6.47
N ASP A 123 15.43 0.88 7.63
CA ASP A 123 16.33 1.59 8.54
C ASP A 123 17.23 0.63 9.35
N GLU A 124 18.03 1.19 10.26
CA GLU A 124 18.90 0.41 11.16
C GLU A 124 18.11 -0.40 12.20
N ASN A 125 16.85 -0.03 12.46
CA ASN A 125 15.91 -0.74 13.34
C ASN A 125 15.13 -1.84 12.60
N GLY A 126 15.47 -2.12 11.34
CA GLY A 126 14.77 -3.11 10.51
C GLY A 126 13.38 -2.68 10.07
N GLN A 127 13.04 -1.39 10.17
CA GLN A 127 11.74 -0.85 9.81
C GLN A 127 11.77 -0.09 8.48
N GLY A 128 10.78 -0.34 7.64
CA GLY A 128 10.39 0.55 6.54
C GLY A 128 8.90 0.87 6.66
N GLU A 129 8.50 2.11 6.42
CA GLU A 129 7.10 2.53 6.54
C GLU A 129 6.64 3.34 5.32
N VAL A 130 5.39 3.12 4.92
CA VAL A 130 4.68 3.86 3.87
C VAL A 130 3.32 4.27 4.41
N MET A 131 3.04 5.57 4.40
CA MET A 131 1.79 6.16 4.90
C MET A 131 0.96 6.75 3.76
N ASN A 132 -0.34 6.96 4.01
CA ASN A 132 -1.28 7.55 3.05
C ASN A 132 -1.42 6.73 1.75
N LEU A 133 -1.38 5.40 1.89
CA LEU A 133 -1.71 4.48 0.81
C LEU A 133 -3.22 4.50 0.58
N GLU A 134 -3.64 4.37 -0.68
CA GLU A 134 -5.03 4.13 -1.02
C GLU A 134 -5.41 2.67 -0.75
N HIS A 135 -6.72 2.37 -0.69
CA HIS A 135 -7.18 1.00 -0.63
C HIS A 135 -6.84 0.23 -1.92
N GLY A 136 -6.16 -0.91 -1.76
CA GLY A 136 -5.53 -1.65 -2.83
C GLY A 136 -4.90 -2.96 -2.41
N ILE A 137 -4.50 -3.74 -3.42
CA ILE A 137 -3.60 -4.88 -3.27
C ILE A 137 -2.20 -4.46 -3.72
N TYR A 138 -1.23 -4.65 -2.84
CA TYR A 138 0.14 -4.19 -3.00
C TYR A 138 1.10 -5.37 -3.12
N LEU A 139 1.94 -5.39 -4.15
CA LEU A 139 3.11 -6.28 -4.20
C LEU A 139 4.31 -5.56 -3.59
N VAL A 140 5.07 -6.29 -2.77
CA VAL A 140 6.37 -5.85 -2.24
C VAL A 140 7.45 -6.83 -2.70
N ARG A 141 8.53 -6.31 -3.30
CA ARG A 141 9.71 -7.07 -3.73
C ARG A 141 11.00 -6.49 -3.17
N GLN A 142 12.00 -7.32 -2.90
CA GLN A 142 13.32 -6.85 -2.47
C GLN A 142 14.19 -6.46 -3.67
N LEU A 143 14.73 -5.24 -3.66
CA LEU A 143 15.68 -4.70 -4.63
C LEU A 143 17.15 -4.91 -4.19
N LYS A 144 17.42 -4.80 -2.88
CA LYS A 144 18.75 -5.00 -2.29
C LYS A 144 18.61 -5.75 -0.96
N THR A 145 19.41 -6.79 -0.77
CA THR A 145 19.50 -7.53 0.50
C THR A 145 20.15 -6.70 1.61
N ALA A 146 19.88 -7.08 2.85
CA ALA A 146 20.72 -6.69 3.98
C ALA A 146 22.04 -7.50 3.95
N GLU A 147 23.09 -6.97 4.56
CA GLU A 147 24.42 -7.61 4.53
C GLU A 147 24.41 -8.91 5.35
N GLY A 148 24.87 -10.01 4.76
CA GLY A 148 24.81 -11.34 5.36
C GLY A 148 23.44 -12.03 5.31
N TYR A 149 22.43 -11.43 4.66
CA TYR A 149 21.08 -12.00 4.54
C TYR A 149 20.71 -12.39 3.10
N GLU A 150 19.94 -13.46 2.99
CA GLU A 150 19.36 -13.98 1.76
C GLU A 150 18.29 -13.03 1.18
N LYS A 151 17.96 -13.23 -0.11
CA LYS A 151 16.89 -12.48 -0.76
C LYS A 151 15.52 -12.92 -0.24
N VAL A 152 14.81 -11.96 0.35
CA VAL A 152 13.42 -12.08 0.77
C VAL A 152 12.52 -12.31 -0.45
N GLN A 153 11.64 -13.31 -0.36
CA GLN A 153 10.66 -13.61 -1.41
C GLN A 153 9.63 -12.47 -1.55
N PRO A 154 9.11 -12.20 -2.77
CA PRO A 154 8.05 -11.22 -2.96
C PRO A 154 6.77 -11.65 -2.22
N PHE A 155 5.98 -10.68 -1.76
CA PHE A 155 4.74 -10.93 -1.04
C PHE A 155 3.69 -9.86 -1.34
N CYS A 156 2.43 -10.26 -1.31
CA CYS A 156 1.27 -9.38 -1.48
C CYS A 156 0.73 -8.91 -0.14
N ILE A 157 0.06 -7.76 -0.12
CA ILE A 157 -0.59 -7.16 1.06
C ILE A 157 -1.91 -6.52 0.63
N SER A 158 -3.00 -6.84 1.31
CA SER A 158 -4.30 -6.16 1.13
C SER A 158 -4.40 -4.97 2.09
N LEU A 159 -4.85 -3.83 1.59
CA LEU A 159 -5.22 -2.65 2.37
C LEU A 159 -6.66 -2.23 1.96
N PRO A 160 -7.67 -2.31 2.84
CA PRO A 160 -7.59 -2.88 4.18
C PRO A 160 -7.27 -4.38 4.18
N TYR A 161 -6.69 -4.86 5.28
CA TYR A 161 -6.56 -6.28 5.56
C TYR A 161 -7.79 -6.77 6.33
N GLU A 162 -8.46 -7.80 5.83
CA GLU A 162 -9.55 -8.49 6.52
C GLU A 162 -9.00 -9.54 7.48
N LYS A 163 -9.44 -9.51 8.74
CA LYS A 163 -9.21 -10.58 9.70
C LYS A 163 -10.39 -10.72 10.66
N GLU A 164 -10.95 -11.92 10.74
CA GLU A 164 -12.03 -12.27 11.69
C GLU A 164 -13.26 -11.34 11.55
N GLY A 165 -13.56 -10.90 10.33
CA GLY A 165 -14.64 -9.96 10.02
C GLY A 165 -14.34 -8.52 10.46
N LYS A 166 -13.07 -8.14 10.61
CA LYS A 166 -12.64 -6.75 10.85
C LYS A 166 -11.66 -6.32 9.77
N LEU A 167 -11.72 -5.04 9.42
CA LEU A 167 -10.84 -4.41 8.44
C LEU A 167 -9.75 -3.61 9.18
N TYR A 168 -8.53 -3.68 8.66
CA TYR A 168 -7.35 -3.03 9.22
C TYR A 168 -6.63 -2.24 8.13
N ASP A 169 -6.69 -0.91 8.21
CA ASP A 169 -6.04 -0.01 7.26
C ASP A 169 -4.53 0.16 7.55
N SER A 170 -4.10 -0.22 8.76
CA SER A 170 -2.69 -0.25 9.16
C SER A 170 -2.22 -1.69 9.31
N VAL A 171 -1.23 -2.08 8.50
CA VAL A 171 -0.72 -3.45 8.43
C VAL A 171 0.79 -3.48 8.63
N THR A 172 1.25 -4.33 9.56
CA THR A 172 2.66 -4.66 9.73
C THR A 172 2.96 -6.03 9.12
N SER A 173 3.87 -6.07 8.15
CA SER A 173 4.40 -7.32 7.58
C SER A 173 5.74 -7.70 8.20
N TYR A 174 6.00 -9.00 8.30
CA TYR A 174 7.22 -9.60 8.84
C TYR A 174 7.83 -10.54 7.78
N PRO A 175 8.60 -10.02 6.81
CA PRO A 175 9.16 -10.84 5.75
C PRO A 175 10.25 -11.76 6.30
N LYS A 176 10.34 -12.98 5.75
CA LYS A 176 11.31 -13.98 6.19
C LYS A 176 12.70 -13.65 5.67
N ALA A 177 13.61 -13.20 6.55
CA ALA A 177 15.01 -13.01 6.23
C ALA A 177 15.87 -14.14 6.86
N GLY A 178 16.44 -15.00 6.01
CA GLY A 178 17.45 -15.98 6.41
C GLY A 178 18.86 -15.39 6.31
N ARG A 179 19.78 -15.80 7.18
CA ARG A 179 21.22 -15.52 6.97
C ARG A 179 21.75 -16.40 5.85
N VAL A 180 22.62 -15.83 5.02
CA VAL A 180 23.41 -16.60 4.05
C VAL A 180 24.31 -17.56 4.85
N GLU A 181 24.09 -18.86 4.69
CA GLU A 181 24.97 -19.85 5.28
C GLU A 181 26.34 -19.76 4.58
N PRO A 182 27.47 -19.66 5.32
CA PRO A 182 28.77 -19.57 4.69
C PRO A 182 29.01 -20.81 3.85
N GLU A 183 29.44 -20.64 2.59
CA GLU A 183 29.85 -21.77 1.76
C GLU A 183 30.99 -22.49 2.49
N ASN A 184 30.67 -23.64 3.08
CA ASN A 184 31.65 -24.51 3.70
C ASN A 184 32.70 -24.83 2.63
N PRO A 185 34.01 -24.59 2.87
CA PRO A 185 35.03 -24.89 1.87
C PRO A 185 34.83 -26.33 1.42
N ARG A 186 34.55 -26.54 0.13
CA ARG A 186 34.42 -27.90 -0.40
C ARG A 186 35.70 -28.63 -0.03
N GLU A 187 35.57 -29.78 0.62
CA GLU A 187 36.69 -30.72 0.70
C GLU A 187 37.18 -30.92 -0.74
N GLU A 188 38.44 -30.57 -1.00
CA GLU A 188 39.06 -30.81 -2.29
C GLU A 188 38.97 -32.30 -2.54
N THR A 189 38.13 -32.71 -3.50
CA THR A 189 37.98 -34.12 -3.84
C THR A 189 39.36 -34.64 -4.22
N PRO A 190 39.94 -35.61 -3.50
CA PRO A 190 41.30 -36.05 -3.76
C PRO A 190 41.39 -36.54 -5.21
N PRO A 191 42.47 -36.22 -5.94
CA PRO A 191 42.54 -36.42 -7.38
C PRO A 191 42.28 -37.88 -7.74
N ASP A 192 41.37 -38.07 -8.69
CA ASP A 192 40.88 -39.38 -9.08
C ASP A 192 42.04 -40.27 -9.54
N LYS A 193 42.06 -41.54 -9.11
CA LYS A 193 43.13 -42.45 -9.50
C LYS A 193 43.05 -42.73 -11.01
N PRO A 194 44.18 -42.89 -11.71
CA PRO A 194 44.16 -43.21 -13.14
C PRO A 194 43.36 -44.50 -13.40
N ASN A 195 42.37 -44.42 -14.29
CA ASN A 195 41.63 -45.58 -14.75
C ASN A 195 42.58 -46.53 -15.50
N GLU A 196 42.62 -47.79 -15.07
CA GLU A 196 43.35 -48.86 -15.75
C GLU A 196 42.48 -49.40 -16.92
N PRO A 197 43.05 -49.57 -18.13
CA PRO A 197 42.22 -49.80 -19.32
C PRO A 197 41.86 -51.27 -19.56
N ASP A 198 40.55 -51.47 -19.72
CA ASP A 198 39.88 -52.28 -20.74
C ASP A 198 39.96 -53.82 -20.71
N ASN A 199 38.77 -54.44 -20.86
CA ASN A 199 38.64 -55.80 -21.41
C ASN A 199 37.17 -56.04 -21.85
N PRO A 200 36.86 -56.19 -23.15
CA PRO A 200 35.49 -56.36 -23.65
C PRO A 200 35.06 -57.82 -23.92
N HIS A 201 33.73 -58.00 -24.10
CA HIS A 201 33.04 -59.19 -24.71
C HIS A 201 32.90 -60.49 -23.87
N GLU A 202 31.81 -61.29 -23.95
CA GLU A 202 30.49 -61.17 -24.63
C GLU A 202 29.47 -62.24 -24.12
N GLY A 203 28.14 -62.01 -24.25
CA GLY A 203 27.04 -63.02 -24.22
C GLY A 203 26.75 -63.78 -22.88
N THR A 204 25.54 -64.18 -22.47
CA THR A 204 24.25 -64.45 -23.14
C THR A 204 23.11 -64.61 -22.10
N PRO A 205 21.83 -64.26 -22.35
CA PRO A 205 20.65 -64.57 -21.49
C PRO A 205 19.59 -65.46 -22.19
N PRO A 206 18.37 -65.74 -21.63
CA PRO A 206 17.99 -66.36 -20.35
C PRO A 206 16.97 -67.55 -20.51
N THR A 207 16.56 -68.24 -19.43
CA THR A 207 15.49 -69.30 -19.46
C THR A 207 14.59 -69.28 -18.20
N PRO A 208 13.26 -69.61 -18.25
CA PRO A 208 12.30 -69.22 -17.18
C PRO A 208 11.47 -70.33 -16.47
N THR A 209 11.09 -70.09 -15.18
CA THR A 209 9.90 -70.59 -14.38
C THR A 209 9.59 -72.12 -14.30
N PRO A 210 8.58 -72.64 -13.53
CA PRO A 210 7.79 -72.11 -12.39
C PRO A 210 7.59 -73.07 -11.16
N GLY A 211 6.97 -72.58 -10.06
CA GLY A 211 6.34 -73.45 -9.03
C GLY A 211 5.76 -72.73 -7.79
N LYS A 212 4.43 -72.79 -7.57
CA LYS A 212 3.69 -72.34 -6.36
C LYS A 212 2.65 -73.40 -5.98
N PRO A 213 2.48 -73.78 -4.69
CA PRO A 213 1.33 -73.35 -3.85
C PRO A 213 1.69 -73.16 -2.34
N THR A 214 0.84 -72.78 -1.36
CA THR A 214 -0.33 -71.86 -1.24
C THR A 214 -0.67 -71.68 0.26
N GLU A 215 -1.46 -70.64 0.59
CA GLU A 215 -2.13 -70.25 1.87
C GLU A 215 -3.06 -71.33 2.52
N PRO A 216 -3.69 -71.13 3.73
CA PRO A 216 -4.20 -69.87 4.36
C PRO A 216 -3.92 -69.73 5.90
N ASP A 217 -4.48 -68.82 6.72
CA ASP A 217 -5.68 -67.94 6.65
C ASP A 217 -5.64 -66.68 7.58
N LYS A 218 -6.69 -65.83 7.50
CA LYS A 218 -6.87 -64.43 7.99
C LYS A 218 -7.73 -64.30 9.29
N PRO A 219 -7.56 -63.22 10.10
CA PRO A 219 -8.56 -62.11 10.21
C PRO A 219 -7.89 -60.70 10.31
N GLU A 220 -8.19 -59.69 9.47
CA GLU A 220 -9.38 -58.80 9.43
C GLU A 220 -9.43 -57.72 10.55
N ASN A 221 -8.78 -56.55 10.39
CA ASN A 221 -9.36 -55.24 9.95
C ASN A 221 -9.87 -54.38 11.16
N PRO A 222 -10.04 -53.03 11.12
CA PRO A 222 -9.71 -52.00 10.11
C PRO A 222 -8.87 -50.81 10.61
N GLY A 223 -8.40 -49.94 9.70
CA GLY A 223 -7.81 -48.65 10.08
C GLY A 223 -7.03 -47.88 9.00
N VAL A 224 -7.65 -47.52 7.87
CA VAL A 224 -7.06 -46.53 6.95
C VAL A 224 -7.29 -45.13 7.49
N SER A 225 -6.21 -44.45 7.89
CA SER A 225 -6.20 -43.01 8.14
C SER A 225 -5.26 -42.34 7.14
N THR A 226 -5.82 -41.51 6.26
CA THR A 226 -5.06 -40.59 5.41
C THR A 226 -4.30 -39.57 6.26
N PRO A 227 -3.08 -39.16 5.89
CA PRO A 227 -2.39 -38.06 6.55
C PRO A 227 -3.09 -36.73 6.21
N THR A 228 -3.83 -36.19 7.17
CA THR A 228 -4.43 -34.84 7.11
C THR A 228 -3.32 -33.78 7.00
N PRO A 229 -3.49 -32.71 6.19
CA PRO A 229 -2.57 -31.56 6.24
C PRO A 229 -2.54 -30.94 7.65
N PRO A 230 -1.41 -30.35 8.07
CA PRO A 230 -1.27 -29.83 9.43
C PRO A 230 -2.25 -28.67 9.68
N VAL A 231 -3.09 -28.85 10.69
CA VAL A 231 -3.97 -27.80 11.23
C VAL A 231 -3.09 -26.70 11.84
N PRO A 232 -3.34 -25.40 11.56
CA PRO A 232 -2.57 -24.33 12.17
C PRO A 232 -2.80 -24.30 13.69
N THR A 233 -1.70 -24.36 14.45
CA THR A 233 -1.70 -24.28 15.91
C THR A 233 -2.33 -22.96 16.39
N PRO A 234 -3.22 -22.98 17.41
CA PRO A 234 -3.82 -21.75 17.92
C PRO A 234 -2.79 -20.85 18.63
N THR A 235 -2.92 -19.54 18.39
CA THR A 235 -2.16 -18.46 19.03
C THR A 235 -2.16 -18.58 20.57
N PRO A 236 -1.05 -18.28 21.27
CA PRO A 236 -1.01 -18.24 22.72
C PRO A 236 -2.08 -17.30 23.31
N GLN A 237 -2.83 -17.81 24.29
CA GLN A 237 -3.90 -17.06 24.95
C GLN A 237 -3.33 -16.04 25.94
N ILE A 238 -3.83 -14.81 25.89
CA ILE A 238 -3.63 -13.81 26.94
C ILE A 238 -4.38 -14.28 28.20
N PRO A 239 -3.76 -14.33 29.39
CA PRO A 239 -4.41 -14.85 30.58
C PRO A 239 -5.58 -13.97 31.05
N PRO A 240 -6.70 -14.55 31.53
CA PRO A 240 -7.87 -13.81 31.97
C PRO A 240 -7.67 -13.22 33.37
N GLN A 241 -8.08 -11.97 33.58
CA GLN A 241 -8.17 -11.36 34.91
C GLN A 241 -9.64 -11.12 35.28
N SER A 242 -10.04 -11.59 36.47
CA SER A 242 -11.44 -11.72 36.87
C SER A 242 -12.18 -10.39 37.12
N THR A 243 -13.49 -10.43 36.85
CA THR A 243 -14.52 -9.52 37.38
C THR A 243 -14.68 -9.70 38.92
N LYS A 244 -15.31 -8.87 39.77
CA LYS A 244 -16.31 -7.77 39.64
C LYS A 244 -16.41 -6.98 41.00
N PRO A 245 -17.52 -6.29 41.36
CA PRO A 245 -17.81 -4.84 41.28
C PRO A 245 -17.65 -4.01 42.59
N GLY A 246 -17.74 -2.69 42.49
CA GLY A 246 -17.99 -1.76 43.62
C GLY A 246 -18.44 -0.37 43.14
N GLU A 247 -19.37 0.28 43.85
CA GLU A 247 -20.15 1.42 43.35
C GLU A 247 -20.04 2.68 44.25
N ALA A 248 -20.20 3.85 43.62
CA ALA A 248 -20.59 5.16 44.19
C ALA A 248 -19.63 6.03 45.06
N SER A 249 -19.52 7.30 44.60
CA SER A 249 -19.53 8.55 45.39
C SER A 249 -18.23 9.13 46.02
N GLY A 250 -17.90 10.36 45.60
CA GLY A 250 -18.04 11.50 46.53
C GLY A 250 -16.81 12.10 47.25
N GLY A 251 -15.84 12.62 46.49
CA GLY A 251 -15.10 13.89 46.74
C GLY A 251 -14.48 14.25 48.11
N HIS A 252 -13.18 14.61 48.09
CA HIS A 252 -12.71 15.89 48.64
C HIS A 252 -11.41 16.38 47.95
N ARG A 253 -11.03 17.64 48.23
CA ARG A 253 -10.04 18.46 47.49
C ARG A 253 -8.87 18.87 48.42
N GLU A 254 -7.78 19.36 47.82
CA GLU A 254 -6.64 20.13 48.41
C GLU A 254 -5.46 19.25 48.92
N THR A 255 -4.18 19.54 48.64
CA THR A 255 -3.50 20.70 47.98
C THR A 255 -2.11 20.29 47.46
N GLU A 256 -1.69 20.78 46.27
CA GLU A 256 -0.44 21.58 46.10
C GLU A 256 -0.24 22.10 44.66
N LYS A 257 0.48 23.23 44.53
CA LYS A 257 0.88 23.98 43.31
C LYS A 257 2.17 24.74 43.72
N PRO A 258 3.16 25.10 42.85
CA PRO A 258 2.98 25.34 41.41
C PRO A 258 4.07 24.80 40.44
N ALA A 259 3.72 24.86 39.14
CA ALA A 259 4.57 24.54 37.99
C ALA A 259 5.58 25.66 37.65
N PRO A 260 6.39 25.46 36.59
CA PRO A 260 6.09 26.21 35.36
C PRO A 260 5.78 25.34 34.14
N ILE A 261 5.10 25.95 33.17
CA ILE A 261 4.47 25.30 32.00
C ILE A 261 5.27 25.62 30.73
N ALA A 262 5.60 24.60 29.93
CA ALA A 262 5.84 24.64 28.48
C ALA A 262 6.16 23.21 28.00
N SER A 263 5.58 22.62 26.94
CA SER A 263 4.42 22.93 26.10
C SER A 263 3.80 21.57 25.76
N GLY A 264 2.50 21.32 25.88
CA GLY A 264 1.43 21.99 25.15
C GLY A 264 0.93 21.05 24.04
N ASN A 265 -0.26 20.45 24.21
CA ASN A 265 -0.88 19.56 23.24
C ASN A 265 -0.92 20.22 21.84
N ARG A 266 -0.12 19.72 20.90
CA ARG A 266 -0.39 19.98 19.48
C ARG A 266 -1.40 18.97 18.98
N LEU A 267 -2.66 19.44 18.87
CA LEU A 267 -3.61 18.91 17.91
C LEU A 267 -2.93 18.81 16.53
N PRO A 268 -3.32 17.86 15.66
CA PRO A 268 -2.78 17.78 14.31
C PRO A 268 -3.00 19.12 13.60
N GLN A 269 -1.90 19.84 13.37
CA GLN A 269 -1.93 21.18 12.83
C GLN A 269 -2.40 21.09 11.37
N THR A 270 -3.60 21.59 11.11
CA THR A 270 -4.28 21.45 9.82
C THR A 270 -3.43 22.00 8.67
N GLY A 271 -2.94 21.10 7.81
CA GLY A 271 -2.24 21.43 6.57
C GLY A 271 -3.15 22.00 5.48
N GLN A 272 -4.16 22.79 5.84
CA GLN A 272 -5.31 23.15 5.01
C GLN A 272 -5.31 24.64 4.56
N THR A 273 -4.15 25.30 4.56
CA THR A 273 -4.04 26.73 4.20
C THR A 273 -2.74 27.07 3.45
N ASN A 274 -2.57 26.60 2.20
CA ASN A 274 -1.66 27.29 1.27
C ASN A 274 -1.99 27.23 -0.24
N TRP A 275 -3.13 26.67 -0.65
CA TRP A 275 -3.49 26.63 -2.08
C TRP A 275 -4.69 27.51 -2.48
N PRO A 276 -5.82 27.55 -1.77
CA PRO A 276 -6.93 28.42 -2.18
C PRO A 276 -6.58 29.92 -2.03
N ILE A 277 -5.90 30.31 -0.94
CA ILE A 277 -5.65 31.73 -0.65
C ILE A 277 -4.62 32.37 -1.62
N PRO A 278 -3.45 31.77 -1.91
CA PRO A 278 -2.51 32.36 -2.87
C PRO A 278 -3.05 32.37 -4.30
N VAL A 279 -3.82 31.35 -4.71
CA VAL A 279 -4.44 31.30 -6.04
C VAL A 279 -5.55 32.35 -6.17
N LEU A 280 -6.41 32.54 -5.15
CA LEU A 280 -7.38 33.65 -5.14
C LEU A 280 -6.68 35.02 -5.13
N ALA A 281 -5.61 35.19 -4.35
CA ALA A 281 -4.86 36.45 -4.29
C ALA A 281 -4.18 36.79 -5.63
N GLY A 282 -3.58 35.80 -6.30
CA GLY A 282 -3.02 35.96 -7.64
C GLY A 282 -4.08 36.29 -8.68
N THR A 283 -5.20 35.56 -8.68
CA THR A 283 -6.33 35.79 -9.62
C THR A 283 -6.95 37.17 -9.42
N GLY A 284 -7.16 37.60 -8.17
CA GLY A 284 -7.65 38.93 -7.84
C GLY A 284 -6.68 40.04 -8.26
N SER A 285 -5.37 39.82 -8.12
CA SER A 285 -4.34 40.78 -8.55
C SER A 285 -4.33 40.95 -10.08
N VAL A 286 -4.49 39.87 -10.84
CA VAL A 286 -4.60 39.92 -12.31
C VAL A 286 -5.85 40.70 -12.75
N LEU A 287 -7.00 40.44 -12.13
CA LEU A 287 -8.24 41.18 -12.42
C LEU A 287 -8.12 42.68 -12.07
N PHE A 288 -7.45 43.02 -10.98
CA PHE A 288 -7.20 44.42 -10.60
C PHE A 288 -6.31 45.15 -11.61
N LEU A 289 -5.23 44.51 -12.07
CA LEU A 289 -4.32 45.07 -13.08
C LEU A 289 -5.03 45.24 -14.44
N ILE A 290 -5.86 44.28 -14.86
CA ILE A 290 -6.68 44.39 -16.08
C ILE A 290 -7.69 45.55 -15.94
N GLY A 291 -8.36 45.65 -14.79
CA GLY A 291 -9.30 46.74 -14.50
C GLY A 291 -8.66 48.13 -14.61
N TRP A 292 -7.49 48.32 -13.99
CA TRP A 292 -6.73 49.57 -14.09
C TRP A 292 -6.30 49.85 -15.55
N HIS A 293 -5.86 48.83 -16.29
CA HIS A 293 -5.43 49.01 -17.67
C HIS A 293 -6.58 49.38 -18.64
N LEU A 294 -7.82 49.01 -18.31
CA LEU A 294 -9.02 49.43 -19.05
C LEU A 294 -9.45 50.87 -18.69
N GLU A 295 -9.46 51.25 -17.42
CA GLU A 295 -9.78 52.64 -17.00
C GLU A 295 -8.81 53.64 -17.65
N ARG A 296 -7.52 53.31 -17.67
CA ARG A 296 -6.46 54.13 -18.28
C ARG A 296 -6.60 54.27 -19.80
N LYS A 297 -7.38 53.41 -20.46
CA LYS A 297 -7.79 53.56 -21.87
C LYS A 297 -9.04 54.43 -22.03
N GLU A 298 -10.05 54.32 -21.15
CA GLU A 298 -11.21 55.22 -21.20
C GLU A 298 -10.79 56.70 -21.04
N ASP A 299 -9.78 57.00 -20.22
CA ASP A 299 -9.30 58.38 -20.04
C ASP A 299 -8.46 58.89 -21.21
N ALA A 300 -7.62 58.03 -21.81
CA ALA A 300 -6.83 58.38 -22.99
C ALA A 300 -7.69 58.66 -24.24
N ASP A 301 -8.86 58.03 -24.34
CA ASP A 301 -9.83 58.29 -25.43
C ASP A 301 -10.63 59.58 -25.18
N LYS A 302 -11.07 59.83 -23.93
CA LYS A 302 -11.76 61.09 -23.55
C LYS A 302 -10.93 62.34 -23.83
N ASP A 303 -9.61 62.29 -23.66
CA ASP A 303 -8.75 63.45 -23.94
C ASP A 303 -8.47 63.63 -25.44
N LYS A 304 -8.55 62.57 -26.26
CA LYS A 304 -8.56 62.70 -27.73
C LYS A 304 -9.85 63.36 -28.23
N ASP A 305 -11.00 62.93 -27.74
CA ASP A 305 -12.30 63.49 -28.13
C ASP A 305 -12.42 64.99 -27.76
N LYS A 306 -11.82 65.43 -26.64
CA LYS A 306 -11.76 66.85 -26.29
C LYS A 306 -10.86 67.67 -27.21
N ASN A 307 -9.73 67.10 -27.64
CA ASN A 307 -8.73 67.82 -28.44
C ASN A 307 -9.02 67.79 -29.95
N ALA A 308 -9.95 66.95 -30.40
CA ALA A 308 -10.47 66.91 -31.77
C ALA A 308 -11.66 67.87 -32.04
N GLY A 309 -12.07 68.63 -31.01
CA GLY A 309 -13.26 69.51 -31.03
C GLY A 309 -12.97 71.01 -30.92
N THR A 310 -11.80 71.48 -31.36
CA THR A 310 -11.42 72.91 -31.44
C THR A 310 -11.11 73.31 -32.88
#